data_AF-A0A5Q4ZCC3-F1
#
_entry.id   AF-A0A5Q4ZCC3-F1
#
_cell.length_a   1.000
_cell.length_b   1.000
_cell.length_c   1.000
_cell.angle_alpha   90.00
_cell.angle_beta   90.00
_cell.angle_gamma   90.00
#
_symmetry.space_group_name_H-M   'P 1'
#
loop_
_entity.id
_entity.type
_entity.pdbx_description
1 polymer ?
#
loop_
_entity_poly.entity_id
_entity_poly.type
_entity_poly.pdbx_seq_one_letter_code
_entity_poly.pdbx_strand_id
1 'polypeptide(L)'
;MKPFFQTTLSPSAGAVVIGLLIVGVIVVFVLLPAISRIADRSAGQLIAQARVIASFGQSAFRSGGAFYRFSVYEQHLVVCFITARSYSYKDVRLVQEKYVQRGKLTVDLEGIRVVLWGNAESLERLATGLSERIANQ
;
A
#
# COMPACT_ATOMS: atom_id res chain seq x y z
N MET A 1 -15.13 -50.08 13.90
CA MET A 1 -14.69 -48.86 13.18
C MET A 1 -14.45 -47.76 14.21
N LYS A 2 -13.21 -47.30 14.37
CA LYS A 2 -12.88 -46.14 15.24
C LYS A 2 -12.97 -44.88 14.37
N PRO A 3 -13.62 -43.79 14.80
CA PRO A 3 -13.61 -42.56 14.04
C PRO A 3 -12.19 -41.98 14.05
N PHE A 4 -11.63 -41.83 12.86
CA PHE A 4 -10.39 -41.12 12.58
C PHE A 4 -10.72 -39.62 12.52
N PHE A 5 -9.99 -38.81 13.31
CA PHE A 5 -10.01 -37.35 13.35
C PHE A 5 -11.22 -36.66 14.00
N GLN A 6 -11.16 -36.52 15.33
CA GLN A 6 -11.76 -35.40 16.04
C GLN A 6 -10.65 -34.50 16.59
N THR A 7 -10.10 -33.62 15.75
CA THR A 7 -9.41 -32.42 16.24
C THR A 7 -10.44 -31.29 16.34
N THR A 8 -11.47 -31.49 17.16
CA THR A 8 -12.25 -30.39 17.72
C THR A 8 -11.35 -29.68 18.70
N LEU A 9 -10.65 -28.64 18.23
CA LEU A 9 -10.00 -27.68 19.11
C LEU A 9 -11.02 -27.27 20.19
N SER A 10 -10.61 -27.30 21.46
CA SER A 10 -11.47 -26.78 22.51
C SER A 10 -11.84 -25.32 22.18
N PRO A 11 -13.03 -24.83 22.57
CA PRO A 11 -13.43 -23.45 22.27
C PRO A 11 -12.38 -22.41 22.70
N SER A 12 -11.66 -22.67 23.80
CA SER A 12 -10.54 -21.85 24.26
C SER A 12 -9.31 -21.92 23.36
N ALA A 13 -8.92 -23.11 22.89
CA ALA A 13 -7.80 -23.26 21.96
C ALA A 13 -8.10 -22.66 20.58
N GLY A 14 -9.35 -22.82 20.10
CA GLY A 14 -9.82 -22.17 18.87
C GLY A 14 -9.79 -20.64 18.98
N ALA A 15 -10.25 -20.08 20.10
CA ALA A 15 -10.22 -18.63 20.34
C ALA A 15 -8.79 -18.07 20.38
N VAL A 16 -7.84 -18.79 20.99
CA VAL A 16 -6.42 -18.38 21.01
C VAL A 16 -5.82 -18.38 19.61
N VAL A 17 -6.06 -19.42 18.81
CA VAL A 17 -5.55 -19.50 17.43
C VAL A 17 -6.13 -18.37 16.57
N ILE A 18 -7.44 -18.12 16.66
CA ILE A 18 -8.08 -17.02 15.94
C ILE A 18 -7.54 -15.66 16.41
N GLY A 19 -7.37 -15.47 17.72
CA GLY A 19 -6.78 -14.26 18.29
C GLY A 19 -5.37 -14.00 17.77
N LEU A 20 -4.51 -15.02 17.76
CA LEU A 20 -3.16 -14.92 17.20
C LEU A 20 -3.16 -14.61 15.70
N LEU A 21 -4.08 -15.20 14.93
CA LEU A 21 -4.24 -14.90 13.51
C LEU A 21 -4.65 -13.43 13.29
N ILE A 22 -5.62 -12.92 14.06
CA ILE A 22 -6.05 -11.52 13.98
C ILE A 22 -4.89 -10.58 14.32
N VAL A 23 -4.17 -10.85 15.41
CA VAL A 23 -2.99 -10.04 15.80
C VAL A 23 -1.92 -10.09 14.71
N GLY A 24 -1.64 -11.28 14.15
CA GLY A 24 -0.69 -11.44 13.05
C GLY A 24 -1.08 -10.62 11.82
N VAL A 25 -2.36 -10.61 11.45
CA VAL A 25 -2.88 -9.78 10.34
C VAL A 25 -2.69 -8.29 10.65
N ILE A 26 -2.99 -7.83 11.86
CA ILE A 26 -2.79 -6.43 12.24
C ILE A 26 -1.31 -6.04 12.15
N VAL A 27 -0.40 -6.88 12.68
CA VAL A 27 1.04 -6.62 12.62
C VAL A 27 1.52 -6.52 11.17
N VAL A 28 1.13 -7.48 10.32
CA VAL A 28 1.62 -7.57 8.95
C VAL A 28 1.06 -6.47 8.05
N PHE A 29 -0.23 -6.16 8.16
CA PHE A 29 -0.92 -5.27 7.24
C PHE A 29 -1.05 -3.83 7.73
N VAL A 30 -0.88 -3.58 9.03
CA VAL A 30 -1.04 -2.23 9.61
C VAL A 30 0.29 -1.71 10.17
N LEU A 31 0.99 -2.50 10.98
CA LEU A 31 2.20 -2.03 11.67
C LEU A 31 3.44 -2.07 10.77
N LEU A 32 3.68 -3.15 10.04
CA LEU A 32 4.86 -3.25 9.16
C LEU A 32 4.95 -2.16 8.08
N PRO A 33 3.85 -1.75 7.40
CA PRO A 33 3.92 -0.64 6.45
C PRO A 33 4.15 0.72 7.13
N ALA A 34 3.93 0.84 8.44
CA ALA A 34 4.12 2.09 9.18
C ALA A 34 5.59 2.35 9.56
N ILE A 35 6.45 1.33 9.54
CA ILE A 35 7.86 1.46 9.92
C ILE A 35 8.65 2.17 8.80
N SER A 36 9.52 3.12 9.17
CA SER A 36 10.43 3.76 8.22
C SER A 36 11.52 2.78 7.77
N ARG A 37 11.77 2.71 6.46
CA ARG A 37 12.73 1.80 5.84
C ARG A 37 13.95 2.53 5.31
N ILE A 38 14.99 1.76 4.95
CA ILE A 38 16.23 2.29 4.38
C ILE A 38 15.95 3.19 3.16
N ALA A 39 15.00 2.78 2.30
CA ALA A 39 14.57 3.56 1.14
C ALA A 39 13.95 4.94 1.48
N ASP A 40 13.43 5.13 2.70
CA ASP A 40 12.94 6.42 3.17
C ASP A 40 14.10 7.33 3.60
N ARG A 41 15.19 6.75 4.13
CA ARG A 41 16.33 7.52 4.67
C ARG A 41 17.19 8.16 3.58
N SER A 42 17.23 7.56 2.40
CA SER A 42 17.94 8.09 1.24
C SER A 42 17.08 9.00 0.36
N ALA A 43 15.83 9.27 0.75
CA ALA A 43 14.84 9.92 -0.11
C ALA A 43 14.75 11.45 0.04
N GLY A 44 15.39 12.00 1.08
CA GLY A 44 15.27 13.42 1.46
C GLY A 44 14.05 13.67 2.34
N GLN A 45 13.53 14.90 2.31
CA GLN A 45 12.37 15.28 3.13
C GLN A 45 11.08 14.60 2.65
N LEU A 46 10.26 14.13 3.58
CA LEU A 46 8.93 13.61 3.29
C LEU A 46 7.98 14.78 2.98
N ILE A 47 7.31 14.72 1.84
CA ILE A 47 6.38 15.77 1.36
C ILE A 47 4.94 15.35 1.63
N ALA A 48 4.58 14.15 1.20
CA ALA A 48 3.22 13.63 1.35
C ALA A 48 3.24 12.12 1.59
N GLN A 49 2.23 11.62 2.30
CA GLN A 49 2.07 10.21 2.55
C GLN A 49 0.60 9.82 2.55
N ALA A 50 0.28 8.69 1.92
CA ALA A 50 -1.05 8.09 1.95
C ALA A 50 -0.96 6.59 2.24
N ARG A 51 -1.88 6.12 3.09
CA ARG A 51 -2.14 4.68 3.26
C ARG A 51 -3.32 4.32 2.40
N VAL A 52 -3.10 3.41 1.46
CA VAL A 52 -4.02 3.13 0.37
C VAL A 52 -4.12 1.63 0.17
N ILE A 53 -5.27 1.18 -0.30
CA ILE A 53 -5.38 -0.12 -0.93
C ILE A 53 -4.90 0.08 -2.37
N ALA A 54 -3.89 -0.67 -2.81
CA ALA A 54 -3.39 -0.58 -4.19
C ALA A 54 -3.66 -1.87 -4.97
N SER A 55 -4.09 -1.72 -6.22
CA SER A 55 -4.23 -2.81 -7.19
C SER A 55 -3.38 -2.53 -8.42
N PHE A 56 -2.56 -3.49 -8.83
CA PHE A 56 -1.64 -3.38 -9.95
C PHE A 56 -2.23 -4.13 -11.18
N GLY A 57 -2.23 -3.52 -12.36
CA GLY A 57 -2.63 -4.15 -13.64
C GLY A 57 -4.01 -3.74 -14.20
N GLN A 58 -4.25 -4.03 -15.48
CA GLN A 58 -5.52 -3.77 -16.21
C GLN A 58 -6.58 -4.87 -16.04
N SER A 59 -6.21 -6.04 -15.50
CA SER A 59 -7.08 -7.21 -15.44
C SER A 59 -7.27 -7.64 -14.00
N ALA A 60 -8.52 -8.01 -13.66
CA ALA A 60 -8.96 -8.54 -12.38
C ALA A 60 -8.28 -9.86 -11.95
N PHE A 61 -7.19 -10.27 -12.60
CA PHE A 61 -6.36 -11.40 -12.19
C PHE A 61 -5.42 -11.04 -11.03
N ARG A 62 -6.06 -10.87 -9.87
CA ARG A 62 -5.73 -11.55 -8.59
C ARG A 62 -4.38 -11.28 -7.93
N SER A 63 -4.02 -10.01 -7.74
CA SER A 63 -3.55 -9.60 -6.41
C SER A 63 -4.67 -8.76 -5.81
N GLY A 64 -5.47 -9.35 -4.92
CA GLY A 64 -6.48 -8.61 -4.16
C GLY A 64 -5.81 -7.37 -3.56
N GLY A 65 -6.48 -6.22 -3.65
CA GLY A 65 -5.90 -4.96 -3.22
C GLY A 65 -5.27 -5.09 -1.83
N ALA A 66 -3.99 -4.77 -1.71
CA ALA A 66 -3.25 -4.86 -0.45
C ALA A 66 -3.04 -3.46 0.12
N PHE A 67 -2.81 -3.37 1.43
CA PHE A 67 -2.53 -2.10 2.10
C PHE A 67 -1.09 -1.66 1.83
N TYR A 68 -0.94 -0.59 1.06
CA TYR A 68 0.34 0.04 0.79
C TYR A 68 0.42 1.39 1.49
N ARG A 69 1.64 1.79 1.83
CA ARG A 69 2.00 3.17 2.13
C ARG A 69 2.71 3.74 0.91
N PHE A 70 2.14 4.81 0.35
CA PHE A 70 2.78 5.62 -0.67
C PHE A 70 3.33 6.87 0.01
N SER A 71 4.63 7.12 -0.14
CA SER A 71 5.34 8.22 0.49
C SER A 71 6.12 8.99 -0.60
N VAL A 72 5.72 10.23 -0.85
CA VAL A 72 6.36 11.16 -1.78
C VAL A 72 7.46 11.88 -1.03
N TYR A 73 8.70 11.70 -1.46
CA TYR A 73 9.87 12.40 -0.93
C TYR A 73 10.47 13.36 -1.96
N GLU A 74 11.49 14.11 -1.60
CA GLU A 74 12.13 15.04 -2.56
C GLU A 74 12.75 14.34 -3.76
N GLN A 75 13.39 13.18 -3.56
CA GLN A 75 14.18 12.52 -4.60
C GLN A 75 13.42 11.44 -5.36
N HIS A 76 12.60 10.63 -4.66
CA HIS A 76 11.89 9.51 -5.24
C HIS A 76 10.57 9.20 -4.50
N LEU A 77 9.68 8.48 -5.17
CA LEU A 77 8.47 7.92 -4.56
C LEU A 77 8.83 6.59 -3.88
N VAL A 78 8.43 6.40 -2.62
CA VAL A 78 8.54 5.11 -1.93
C VAL A 78 7.16 4.46 -1.80
N VAL A 79 7.04 3.23 -2.28
CA VAL A 79 5.85 2.39 -2.15
C VAL A 79 6.20 1.22 -1.24
N CYS A 80 5.50 1.11 -0.11
CA CYS A 80 5.79 0.13 0.93
C CYS A 80 4.58 -0.76 1.21
N PHE A 81 4.77 -2.07 1.08
CA PHE A 81 3.88 -3.10 1.63
C PHE A 81 4.63 -3.89 2.70
N ILE A 82 5.11 -5.10 2.35
CA ILE A 82 6.05 -5.88 3.17
C ILE A 82 7.50 -5.52 2.83
N THR A 83 7.77 -4.97 1.66
CA THR A 83 9.06 -4.41 1.22
C THR A 83 8.85 -3.00 0.70
N ALA A 84 9.83 -2.11 0.88
CA ALA A 84 9.82 -0.81 0.22
C ALA A 84 10.42 -0.94 -1.17
N ARG A 85 9.77 -0.32 -2.16
CA ARG A 85 10.32 -0.06 -3.49
C ARG A 85 10.40 1.46 -3.69
N SER A 86 11.53 1.92 -4.22
CA SER A 86 11.74 3.31 -4.62
C SER A 86 11.55 3.42 -6.13
N TYR A 87 10.77 4.41 -6.56
CA TYR A 87 10.54 4.75 -7.97
C TYR A 87 11.04 6.16 -8.25
N SER A 88 11.86 6.32 -9.29
CA SER A 88 12.25 7.64 -9.77
C SER A 88 11.03 8.36 -10.34
N TYR A 89 10.92 9.68 -10.16
CA TYR A 89 9.78 10.43 -10.71
C TYR A 89 9.72 10.41 -12.24
N LYS A 90 10.85 10.14 -12.92
CA LYS A 90 10.91 9.90 -14.37
C LYS A 90 10.06 8.72 -14.82
N ASP A 91 9.91 7.72 -13.95
CA ASP A 91 9.18 6.48 -14.20
C ASP A 91 7.79 6.48 -13.56
N VAL A 92 7.35 7.62 -12.98
CA VAL A 92 6.04 7.78 -12.36
C VAL A 92 5.19 8.74 -13.19
N ARG A 93 3.98 8.32 -13.57
CA ARG A 93 3.04 9.18 -14.29
C ARG A 93 1.67 9.20 -13.62
N LEU A 94 1.05 10.36 -13.54
CA LEU A 94 -0.35 10.48 -13.12
C LEU A 94 -1.25 10.22 -14.32
N VAL A 95 -2.07 9.17 -14.26
CA VAL A 95 -2.90 8.73 -15.41
C VAL A 95 -4.18 9.56 -15.56
N GLN A 96 -4.63 10.23 -14.49
CA GLN A 96 -5.80 11.11 -14.52
C GLN A 96 -5.56 12.35 -13.64
N GLU A 97 -5.43 13.52 -14.28
CA GLU A 97 -5.35 14.83 -13.62
C GLU A 97 -6.71 15.29 -13.05
N LYS A 98 -7.83 14.71 -13.50
CA LYS A 98 -9.17 15.14 -13.07
C LYS A 98 -9.61 14.42 -11.80
N TYR A 99 -9.08 14.92 -10.70
CA TYR A 99 -9.56 14.78 -9.33
C TYR A 99 -9.56 13.37 -8.77
N VAL A 100 -9.12 13.26 -7.52
CA VAL A 100 -9.34 12.13 -6.63
C VAL A 100 -10.86 11.98 -6.42
N GLN A 101 -11.59 11.54 -7.43
CA GLN A 101 -13.03 11.38 -7.33
C GLN A 101 -13.31 10.17 -6.44
N ARG A 102 -13.87 10.45 -5.26
CA ARG A 102 -14.29 9.45 -4.26
C ARG A 102 -13.15 8.62 -3.66
N GLY A 103 -11.99 9.24 -3.40
CA GLY A 103 -10.89 8.56 -2.73
C GLY A 103 -10.21 7.50 -3.61
N LYS A 104 -10.14 7.76 -4.91
CA LYS A 104 -9.47 6.92 -5.91
C LYS A 104 -8.43 7.74 -6.67
N LEU A 105 -7.22 7.22 -6.81
CA LEU A 105 -6.13 7.81 -7.60
C LEU A 105 -5.52 6.74 -8.50
N THR A 106 -5.23 7.07 -9.76
CA THR A 106 -4.56 6.14 -10.68
C THR A 106 -3.19 6.69 -11.06
N VAL A 107 -2.15 5.93 -10.74
CA VAL A 107 -0.75 6.22 -11.06
C VAL A 107 -0.18 5.12 -11.92
N ASP A 108 0.71 5.47 -12.82
CA ASP A 108 1.53 4.57 -13.59
C ASP A 108 2.92 4.53 -12.93
N LEU A 109 3.39 3.33 -12.59
CA LEU A 109 4.71 3.09 -12.02
C LEU A 109 5.47 2.17 -12.97
N GLU A 110 6.50 2.67 -13.66
CA GLU A 110 7.33 1.90 -14.62
C GLU A 110 6.50 1.19 -15.72
N GLY A 111 5.42 1.81 -16.21
CA GLY A 111 4.51 1.23 -17.21
C GLY A 111 3.41 0.35 -16.61
N ILE A 112 3.38 0.17 -15.29
CA ILE A 112 2.35 -0.58 -14.58
C ILE A 112 1.31 0.39 -14.02
N ARG A 113 0.08 0.30 -14.53
CA ARG A 113 -1.05 1.04 -13.99
C ARG A 113 -1.44 0.50 -12.61
N VAL A 114 -1.43 1.38 -11.62
CA VAL A 114 -1.80 1.12 -10.23
C VAL A 114 -2.97 2.01 -9.84
N VAL A 115 -4.01 1.38 -9.32
CA VAL A 115 -5.18 2.07 -8.77
C VAL A 115 -5.08 2.06 -7.27
N LEU A 116 -5.16 3.25 -6.67
CA LEU A 116 -5.08 3.50 -5.24
C LEU A 116 -6.45 3.89 -4.72
N TRP A 117 -6.89 3.28 -3.63
CA TRP A 117 -8.11 3.63 -2.90
C TRP A 117 -7.79 3.98 -1.46
N GLY A 118 -8.36 5.05 -0.93
CA GLY A 118 -8.09 5.47 0.44
C GLY A 118 -8.78 6.76 0.81
N ASN A 119 -8.26 7.39 1.88
CA ASN A 119 -8.73 8.69 2.33
C ASN A 119 -8.49 9.75 1.23
N ALA A 120 -9.56 10.46 0.84
CA ALA A 120 -9.52 11.40 -0.28
C ALA A 120 -8.54 12.56 -0.06
N GLU A 121 -8.51 13.13 1.14
CA GLU A 121 -7.59 14.23 1.49
C GLU A 121 -6.12 13.78 1.43
N SER A 122 -5.82 12.59 1.94
CA SER A 122 -4.46 12.02 1.89
C SER A 122 -4.03 11.73 0.45
N LEU A 123 -4.96 11.23 -0.37
CA LEU A 123 -4.73 10.97 -1.79
C LEU A 123 -4.57 12.25 -2.60
N GLU A 124 -5.29 13.32 -2.24
CA GLU A 124 -5.17 14.63 -2.88
C GLU A 124 -3.80 15.25 -2.58
N ARG A 125 -3.38 15.25 -1.30
CA ARG A 125 -2.02 15.67 -0.92
C ARG A 125 -0.94 14.86 -1.64
N LEU A 126 -1.16 13.55 -1.78
CA LEU A 126 -0.26 12.66 -2.53
C LEU A 126 -0.21 13.02 -4.02
N ALA A 127 -1.36 13.26 -4.65
CA ALA A 127 -1.46 13.63 -6.06
C ALA A 127 -0.79 14.98 -6.34
N THR A 128 -1.02 15.99 -5.48
CA THR A 128 -0.36 17.30 -5.58
C THR A 128 1.15 17.17 -5.46
N GLY A 129 1.63 16.47 -4.41
CA GLY A 129 3.07 16.27 -4.21
C GLY A 129 3.73 15.49 -5.36
N LEU A 130 3.05 14.51 -5.95
CA LEU A 130 3.51 13.80 -7.13
C LEU A 130 3.58 14.73 -8.35
N SER A 131 2.53 15.50 -8.61
CA SER A 131 2.45 16.41 -9.75
C SER A 131 3.56 17.46 -9.72
N GLU A 132 3.80 18.07 -8.56
CA GLU A 132 4.88 19.04 -8.38
C GLU A 132 6.26 18.43 -8.63
N ARG A 133 6.50 17.19 -8.20
CA ARG A 133 7.81 16.55 -8.36
C ARG A 133 8.04 16.03 -9.77
N ILE A 134 7.01 15.52 -10.43
CA ILE A 134 7.10 15.12 -11.84
C ILE A 134 7.36 16.34 -12.73
N ALA A 135 6.75 17.49 -12.44
CA ALA A 135 6.94 18.71 -13.24
C ALA A 135 8.33 19.37 -13.09
N ASN A 136 9.04 19.10 -11.98
CA ASN A 136 10.33 19.72 -11.65
C ASN A 136 11.55 18.83 -12.01
N GLN A 137 11.35 17.73 -12.74
CA GLN A 137 12.40 16.80 -13.19
C GLN A 137 12.58 16.79 -14.71
#